data_AF-A0A533W0H9-F1
#
_entry.id   AF-A0A533W0H9-F1
#
_cell.length_a   1.000
_cell.length_b   1.000
_cell.length_c   1.000
_cell.angle_alpha   90.00
_cell.angle_beta   90.00
_cell.angle_gamma   90.00
#
_symmetry.space_group_name_H-M   'P 1'
#
loop_
_entity.id
_entity.type
_entity.pdbx_description
1 polymer ?
#
loop_
_entity_poly.entity_id
_entity_poly.type
_entity_poly.pdbx_seq_one_letter_code
_entity_poly.pdbx_strand_id
1 'polypeptide(L)'
;MQLFDESRRLSLMFDYVFGRGVSGALPKSGLKAVYSRKSGRVKEVLHDGKLFATVKTSGAIALSVYGANKMVKSRAFLRNCVVVKDDAVEFVKEGKSV
;
A
#
# COMPACT_ATOMS: atom_id res chain seq x y z
N MET A 1 -21.90 -7.60 -14.46
CA MET A 1 -21.38 -8.40 -13.32
C MET A 1 -20.38 -7.56 -12.53
N GLN A 2 -20.87 -6.69 -11.62
CA GLN A 2 -20.02 -5.94 -10.66
C GLN A 2 -19.75 -6.86 -9.46
N LEU A 3 -18.73 -7.71 -9.54
CA LEU A 3 -18.58 -8.81 -8.58
C LEU A 3 -17.92 -8.44 -7.24
N PHE A 4 -17.38 -7.23 -7.06
CA PHE A 4 -16.79 -6.83 -5.78
C PHE A 4 -16.96 -5.33 -5.53
N ASP A 5 -17.34 -4.99 -4.29
CA ASP A 5 -17.15 -3.65 -3.73
C ASP A 5 -15.67 -3.24 -3.83
N GLU A 6 -15.39 -1.99 -4.20
CA GLU A 6 -14.03 -1.49 -4.44
C GLU A 6 -13.15 -1.64 -3.19
N SER A 7 -13.73 -1.36 -2.02
CA SER A 7 -13.05 -1.54 -0.73
C SER A 7 -12.63 -3.00 -0.50
N ARG A 8 -13.51 -3.95 -0.81
CA ARG A 8 -13.20 -5.38 -0.74
C ARG A 8 -12.10 -5.79 -1.73
N ARG A 9 -12.14 -5.26 -2.96
CA ARG A 9 -11.09 -5.51 -3.96
C ARG A 9 -9.72 -5.01 -3.47
N LEU A 10 -9.66 -3.77 -2.97
CA LEU A 10 -8.43 -3.21 -2.43
C LEU A 10 -7.94 -4.01 -1.23
N SER A 11 -8.84 -4.41 -0.32
CA SER A 11 -8.48 -5.24 0.83
C SER A 11 -7.80 -6.55 0.41
N LEU A 12 -8.38 -7.26 -0.56
CA LEU A 12 -7.79 -8.49 -1.09
C LEU A 12 -6.44 -8.26 -1.75
N MET A 13 -6.27 -7.17 -2.50
CA MET A 13 -4.99 -6.83 -3.12
C MET A 13 -3.90 -6.58 -2.08
N PHE A 14 -4.21 -5.86 -1.00
CA PHE A 14 -3.25 -5.58 0.07
C PHE A 14 -2.92 -6.82 0.89
N ASP A 15 -3.90 -7.65 1.22
CA ASP A 15 -3.65 -8.93 1.90
C ASP A 15 -2.80 -9.88 1.05
N TYR A 16 -3.00 -9.87 -0.28
CA TYR A 16 -2.20 -10.69 -1.18
C TYR A 16 -0.74 -10.26 -1.23
N VAL A 17 -0.48 -8.96 -1.36
CA VAL A 17 0.90 -8.44 -1.53
C VAL A 17 1.66 -8.36 -0.21
N PHE A 18 1.00 -7.95 0.88
CA PHE A 18 1.65 -7.69 2.16
C PHE A 18 1.39 -8.77 3.21
N GLY A 19 0.56 -9.77 2.91
CA GLY A 19 0.22 -10.87 3.79
C GLY A 19 -1.17 -10.73 4.43
N ARG A 20 -1.76 -11.88 4.76
CA ARG A 20 -3.13 -11.98 5.29
C ARG A 20 -3.34 -11.13 6.55
N GLY A 21 -4.42 -10.35 6.55
CA GLY A 21 -4.85 -9.51 7.67
C GLY A 21 -4.22 -8.12 7.70
N VAL A 22 -3.36 -7.80 6.73
CA VAL A 22 -2.79 -6.45 6.58
C VAL A 22 -3.85 -5.44 6.13
N SER A 23 -4.85 -5.87 5.35
CA SER A 23 -5.98 -5.04 4.93
C SER A 23 -6.74 -4.41 6.11
N GLY A 24 -6.71 -5.04 7.29
CA GLY A 24 -7.28 -4.48 8.52
C GLY A 24 -6.68 -3.12 8.92
N ALA A 25 -5.44 -2.83 8.48
CA ALA A 25 -4.71 -1.59 8.70
C ALA A 25 -5.05 -0.46 7.72
N LEU A 26 -5.73 -0.79 6.61
CA LEU A 26 -6.15 0.20 5.64
C LEU A 26 -7.09 1.23 6.30
N PRO A 27 -7.02 2.50 5.87
CA PRO A 27 -8.03 3.50 6.24
C PRO A 27 -9.45 2.96 6.00
N LYS A 28 -10.34 3.15 6.97
CA LYS A 28 -11.72 2.64 6.89
C LYS A 28 -12.60 3.40 5.90
N SER A 29 -12.16 4.59 5.49
CA SER A 29 -12.84 5.46 4.54
C SER A 29 -11.81 6.22 3.70
N GLY A 30 -12.27 6.89 2.65
CA GLY A 30 -11.45 7.81 1.85
C GLY A 30 -10.52 7.14 0.84
N LEU A 31 -10.40 5.81 0.85
CA LEU A 31 -9.67 5.07 -0.19
C LEU A 31 -10.44 5.06 -1.51
N LYS A 32 -9.74 5.36 -2.59
CA LYS A 32 -10.27 5.34 -3.97
C LYS A 32 -9.24 4.75 -4.92
N ALA A 33 -9.67 3.85 -5.80
CA ALA A 33 -8.81 3.36 -6.86
C ALA A 33 -8.87 4.30 -8.08
N VAL A 34 -7.70 4.61 -8.64
CA VAL A 34 -7.56 5.32 -9.91
C VAL A 34 -7.15 4.32 -10.97
N TYR A 35 -7.89 4.33 -12.07
CA TYR A 35 -7.75 3.35 -13.13
C TYR A 35 -7.00 3.92 -14.35
N SER A 36 -6.16 3.08 -14.94
CA SER A 36 -5.57 3.34 -16.25
C SER A 36 -6.65 3.46 -17.31
N ARG A 37 -6.71 4.58 -18.03
CA ARG A 37 -7.66 4.77 -19.15
C ARG A 37 -7.49 3.72 -20.25
N LYS A 38 -6.26 3.28 -20.52
CA LYS A 38 -5.95 2.34 -21.60
C LYS A 38 -6.35 0.90 -21.27
N SER A 39 -6.09 0.46 -20.04
CA SER A 39 -6.19 -0.97 -19.67
C SER A 39 -7.26 -1.27 -18.64
N GLY A 40 -7.91 -0.26 -18.05
CA GLY A 40 -8.88 -0.43 -16.97
C GLY A 40 -8.30 -1.02 -15.67
N ARG A 41 -6.97 -1.17 -15.59
CA ARG A 41 -6.30 -1.70 -14.39
C ARG A 41 -6.18 -0.61 -13.33
N VAL A 42 -6.28 -0.98 -12.05
CA VAL A 42 -5.91 -0.10 -10.94
C VAL A 42 -4.45 0.31 -11.14
N LYS A 43 -4.19 1.62 -11.16
CA LYS A 43 -2.86 2.20 -11.31
C LYS A 43 -2.40 2.84 -10.01
N GLU A 44 -3.29 3.54 -9.33
CA GLU A 44 -3.01 4.22 -8.07
C GLU A 44 -4.14 3.97 -7.09
N VAL A 45 -3.83 4.05 -5.81
CA VAL A 45 -4.78 4.09 -4.71
C VAL A 45 -4.55 5.42 -4.02
N LEU A 46 -5.60 6.22 -3.90
CA LEU A 46 -5.60 7.50 -3.19
C LEU A 46 -6.33 7.33 -1.86
N HIS A 47 -5.90 8.07 -0.85
CA HIS A 47 -6.64 8.23 0.41
C HIS A 47 -6.85 9.73 0.62
N ASP A 48 -8.10 10.17 0.53
CA ASP A 48 -8.50 11.58 0.58
C ASP A 48 -7.72 12.47 -0.40
N GLY A 49 -7.57 11.98 -1.64
CA GLY A 49 -6.85 12.67 -2.71
C GLY A 49 -5.32 12.59 -2.63
N LYS A 50 -4.75 12.08 -1.54
CA LYS A 50 -3.30 11.88 -1.38
C LYS A 50 -2.90 10.50 -1.89
N LEU A 51 -1.79 10.40 -2.64
CA LEU A 51 -1.25 9.12 -3.10
C LEU A 51 -0.98 8.21 -1.90
N PHE A 52 -1.66 7.07 -1.85
CA PHE A 52 -1.47 6.03 -0.84
C PHE A 52 -0.51 4.97 -1.36
N ALA A 53 -0.77 4.43 -2.55
CA ALA A 53 0.07 3.43 -3.19
C ALA A 53 -0.05 3.45 -4.72
N THR A 54 0.96 2.94 -5.40
CA THR A 54 0.96 2.69 -6.85
C THR A 54 0.94 1.19 -7.11
N VAL A 55 0.07 0.76 -8.02
CA VAL A 55 -0.04 -0.64 -8.46
C VAL A 55 0.75 -0.79 -9.76
N LYS A 56 1.82 -1.57 -9.72
CA LYS A 56 2.66 -1.86 -10.88
C LYS A 56 1.93 -2.79 -11.85
N THR A 57 2.38 -2.81 -13.10
CA THR A 57 1.84 -3.71 -14.13
C THR A 57 1.93 -5.18 -13.72
N SER A 58 2.99 -5.56 -12.99
CA SER A 58 3.18 -6.89 -12.40
C SER A 58 2.19 -7.26 -11.29
N GLY A 59 1.39 -6.32 -10.80
CA GLY A 59 0.50 -6.51 -9.64
C GLY A 59 1.16 -6.19 -8.30
N ALA A 60 2.47 -5.93 -8.26
CA ALA A 60 3.14 -5.44 -7.06
C ALA A 60 2.63 -4.06 -6.64
N ILE A 61 2.57 -3.80 -5.34
CA ILE A 61 2.10 -2.53 -4.77
C ILE A 61 3.29 -1.80 -4.15
N ALA A 62 3.57 -0.59 -4.64
CA ALA A 62 4.54 0.32 -4.04
C ALA A 62 3.80 1.33 -3.15
N LEU A 63 4.02 1.27 -1.84
CA LEU A 63 3.49 2.26 -0.92
C LEU A 63 4.21 3.60 -1.12
N SER A 64 3.45 4.69 -1.04
CA SER A 64 4.05 5.99 -0.74
C SER A 64 4.53 6.02 0.71
N VAL A 65 5.41 6.97 1.07
CA VAL A 65 5.78 7.21 2.47
C VAL A 65 4.54 7.47 3.34
N TYR A 66 3.54 8.17 2.80
CA TYR A 66 2.27 8.40 3.49
C TYR A 66 1.50 7.10 3.75
N GLY A 67 1.39 6.23 2.74
CA GLY A 67 0.76 4.93 2.87
C GLY A 67 1.49 4.04 3.89
N ALA A 68 2.82 3.96 3.77
CA ALA A 68 3.66 3.21 4.71
C ALA A 68 3.45 3.69 6.16
N ASN A 69 3.43 5.00 6.41
CA ASN A 69 3.18 5.57 7.74
C ASN A 69 1.78 5.25 8.31
N LYS A 70 0.78 5.00 7.46
CA LYS A 70 -0.53 4.51 7.92
C LYS A 70 -0.46 3.02 8.25
N MET A 71 0.21 2.23 7.41
CA MET A 71 0.28 0.78 7.53
C MET A 71 1.17 0.30 8.69
N VAL A 72 2.27 1.01 8.99
CA VAL A 72 3.25 0.64 10.03
C VAL A 72 2.66 0.59 11.45
N LYS A 73 1.47 1.16 11.67
CA LYS A 73 0.74 1.06 12.95
C LYS A 73 0.16 -0.34 13.20
N SER A 74 0.10 -1.19 12.18
CA SER A 74 -0.43 -2.54 12.28
C SER A 74 0.67 -3.55 12.56
N ARG A 75 0.43 -4.40 13.58
CA ARG A 75 1.28 -5.57 13.86
C ARG A 75 1.36 -6.51 12.66
N ALA A 76 0.28 -6.65 11.89
CA ALA A 76 0.28 -7.56 10.74
C ALA A 76 1.24 -7.09 9.63
N PHE A 77 1.30 -5.77 9.42
CA PHE A 77 2.19 -5.16 8.44
C PHE A 77 3.65 -5.18 8.91
N LEU A 78 3.87 -4.85 10.19
CA LEU A 78 5.20 -4.82 10.82
C LEU A 78 5.96 -6.15 10.72
N ARG A 79 5.26 -7.30 10.72
CA ARG A 79 5.90 -8.62 10.58
C ARG A 79 6.70 -8.78 9.28
N ASN A 80 6.39 -8.00 8.26
CA ASN A 80 7.05 -8.04 6.96
C ASN A 80 7.90 -6.79 6.69
N CYS A 81 8.19 -5.98 7.73
CA CYS A 81 9.07 -4.83 7.63
C CYS A 81 10.51 -5.20 8.04
N VAL A 82 11.47 -4.52 7.42
CA VAL A 82 12.88 -4.58 7.84
C VAL A 82 13.13 -3.51 8.90
N VAL A 83 13.74 -3.91 10.00
CA VAL A 83 14.24 -2.98 11.03
C VAL A 83 15.72 -2.76 10.78
N VAL A 84 16.09 -1.51 10.48
CA VAL A 84 17.48 -1.12 10.25
C VAL A 84 18.18 -0.83 11.58
N LYS A 85 19.51 -0.93 11.58
CA LYS A 85 20.33 -0.47 12.70
C LYS A 85 20.37 1.05 12.77
N ASP A 86 20.68 1.60 13.94
CA ASP A 86 20.70 3.04 14.18
C ASP A 86 21.71 3.79 13.29
N ASP A 87 22.84 3.15 12.96
CA ASP A 87 23.88 3.70 12.08
C ASP A 87 23.44 3.85 10.61
N ALA A 88 22.43 3.09 10.18
CA ALA A 88 21.88 3.16 8.84
C ALA A 88 20.75 4.20 8.68
N VAL A 89 20.22 4.73 9.78
CA VAL A 89 18.99 5.55 9.78
C VAL A 89 19.10 6.78 8.87
N GLU A 90 20.20 7.54 8.97
CA GLU A 90 20.35 8.78 8.18
C GLU A 90 20.44 8.50 6.67
N PHE A 91 21.16 7.44 6.27
CA PHE A 91 21.24 7.03 4.87
C PHE A 91 19.86 6.61 4.33
N VAL A 92 19.09 5.86 5.11
CA VAL A 92 17.76 5.39 4.68
C VAL A 92 16.76 6.54 4.59
N LYS A 93 16.82 7.51 5.51
CA LYS A 93 16.01 8.74 5.44
C LYS A 93 16.25 9.54 4.16
N GLU A 94 17.49 9.55 3.67
CA GLU A 94 17.88 10.18 2.40
C GLU A 94 17.49 9.35 1.16
N GLY A 95 16.90 8.17 1.34
CA GLY A 95 16.48 7.28 0.25
C GLY A 95 17.61 6.43 -0.33
N LYS A 96 18.70 6.22 0.42
CA LYS A 96 19.73 5.24 0.07
C LYS A 96 19.23 3.81 0.29
N SER A 97 19.86 2.86 -0.38
CA SER A 97 19.53 1.44 -0.26
C SER A 97 19.86 0.89 1.15
N VAL A 98 19.04 -0.06 1.59
CA VAL A 98 19.25 -0.91 2.78
C VAL A 98 19.90 -2.22 2.35
#